data_AF-A0A445C245-F1
#
_entry.id   AF-A0A445C245-F1
#
_cell.length_a   1.000
_cell.length_b   1.000
_cell.length_c   1.000
_cell.angle_alpha   90.00
_cell.angle_beta   90.00
_cell.angle_gamma   90.00
#
_symmetry.space_group_name_H-M   'P 1'
#
loop_
_entity.id
_entity.type
_entity.pdbx_description
1 polymer ?
#
loop_
_entity_poly.entity_id
_entity_poly.type
_entity_poly.pdbx_seq_one_letter_code
_entity_poly.pdbx_strand_id
1 'polypeptide(L)'
;MVHEKDSSSSSCSSSLWLSPNESKRWGEHFFLLYTPFWLTLCLGIVVPLKLYENFTELEYLLLGLVSAVPSFLIPMLLVGKADRNLHWKDRYWASLWIVLFSYVGNYFWTHYFFTILGASYTFPSWRMNDVPHTTFLLTHVCFLFYHVASNMTLRRLRHFTADLPETIRWATEAAWILALSYFIAYLETLAISNFPYYSFVDRDSMYKVGSLFYAIYFIVSFPMFLRIDEKPGDKWDLARVAVDALGAAMLVTIILDLWRIFLGPIVPIPDAKQCPQSGLPWFSRHANLT
;
A
#
# COMPACT_ATOMS: atom_id res chain seq x y z
N MET A 1 -23.42 -39.55 -42.72
CA MET A 1 -21.98 -39.43 -42.42
C MET A 1 -21.62 -37.96 -42.56
N VAL A 2 -21.81 -37.19 -41.48
CA VAL A 2 -21.45 -35.77 -41.41
C VAL A 2 -20.56 -35.68 -40.18
N HIS A 3 -19.26 -35.47 -40.40
CA HIS A 3 -18.28 -35.26 -39.35
C HIS A 3 -18.48 -33.85 -38.79
N GLU A 4 -19.01 -33.78 -37.58
CA GLU A 4 -19.05 -32.55 -36.79
C GLU A 4 -17.64 -32.31 -36.24
N LYS A 5 -17.06 -31.17 -36.63
CA LYS A 5 -15.75 -30.71 -36.13
C LYS A 5 -15.96 -30.24 -34.70
N ASP A 6 -15.48 -31.03 -33.75
CA ASP A 6 -15.24 -30.56 -32.38
C ASP A 6 -14.25 -29.39 -32.44
N SER A 7 -14.76 -28.18 -32.23
CA SER A 7 -13.95 -27.01 -31.98
C SER A 7 -13.26 -27.20 -30.63
N SER A 8 -12.00 -27.60 -30.66
CA SER A 8 -11.10 -27.55 -29.51
C SER A 8 -11.08 -26.13 -28.97
N SER A 9 -11.78 -25.93 -27.86
CA SER A 9 -11.62 -24.74 -27.04
C SER A 9 -10.15 -24.73 -26.60
N SER A 10 -9.39 -23.79 -27.17
CA SER A 10 -8.04 -23.53 -26.70
C SER A 10 -8.17 -23.03 -25.27
N SER A 11 -7.91 -23.91 -24.31
CA SER A 11 -7.70 -23.53 -22.92
C SER A 11 -6.44 -22.68 -22.89
N CYS A 12 -6.60 -21.37 -23.13
CA CYS A 12 -5.53 -20.41 -22.97
C CYS A 12 -5.05 -20.57 -21.53
N SER A 13 -3.82 -21.08 -21.37
CA SER A 13 -3.21 -21.31 -20.06
C SER A 13 -3.36 -20.04 -19.23
N SER A 14 -4.22 -20.09 -18.20
CA SER A 14 -4.46 -18.94 -17.33
C SER A 14 -3.14 -18.58 -16.67
N SER A 15 -2.66 -17.36 -16.89
CA SER A 15 -1.42 -16.88 -16.25
C SER A 15 -1.56 -17.00 -14.74
N LEU A 16 -0.72 -17.83 -14.11
CA LEU A 16 -0.72 -18.00 -12.65
C LEU A 16 -0.24 -16.74 -11.91
N TRP A 17 0.34 -15.78 -12.64
CA TRP A 17 0.87 -14.53 -12.11
C TRP A 17 -0.12 -13.37 -12.26
N LEU A 18 -1.06 -13.42 -13.19
CA LEU A 18 -2.00 -12.31 -13.47
C LEU A 18 -3.45 -12.73 -13.31
N SER A 19 -4.31 -11.77 -13.02
CA SER A 19 -5.69 -12.07 -12.64
C SER A 19 -6.43 -12.90 -13.73
N PRO A 20 -7.27 -13.86 -13.33
CA PRO A 20 -8.16 -14.53 -14.28
C PRO A 20 -9.21 -13.56 -14.86
N ASN A 21 -9.65 -12.57 -14.08
CA ASN A 21 -10.49 -11.47 -14.54
C ASN A 21 -9.71 -10.56 -15.50
N GLU A 22 -10.22 -10.39 -16.71
CA GLU A 22 -9.54 -9.68 -17.80
C GLU A 22 -9.37 -8.18 -17.57
N SER A 23 -10.35 -7.52 -16.93
CA SER A 23 -10.28 -6.09 -16.59
C SER A 23 -9.18 -5.84 -15.56
N LYS A 24 -9.21 -6.63 -14.48
CA LYS A 24 -8.17 -6.60 -13.44
C LYS A 24 -6.79 -6.93 -14.02
N ARG A 25 -6.69 -7.96 -14.86
CA ARG A 25 -5.43 -8.36 -15.53
C ARG A 25 -4.84 -7.24 -16.37
N TRP A 26 -5.69 -6.52 -17.11
CA TRP A 26 -5.26 -5.37 -17.88
C TRP A 26 -4.70 -4.27 -16.97
N GLY A 27 -5.38 -3.97 -15.85
CA GLY A 27 -4.91 -3.00 -14.87
C GLY A 27 -3.59 -3.41 -14.21
N GLU A 28 -3.46 -4.66 -13.76
CA GLU A 28 -2.22 -5.20 -13.19
C GLU A 28 -1.05 -5.06 -14.17
N HIS A 29 -1.25 -5.42 -15.44
CA HIS A 29 -0.26 -5.23 -16.48
C HIS A 29 0.14 -3.76 -16.64
N PHE A 30 -0.84 -2.86 -16.70
CA PHE A 30 -0.59 -1.43 -16.83
C PHE A 30 0.26 -0.91 -15.67
N PHE A 31 -0.11 -1.20 -14.42
CA PHE A 31 0.63 -0.71 -13.25
C PHE A 31 2.05 -1.27 -13.18
N LEU A 32 2.25 -2.54 -13.56
CA LEU A 32 3.59 -3.13 -13.65
C LEU A 32 4.45 -2.47 -14.73
N LEU A 33 3.90 -2.22 -15.92
CA LEU A 33 4.61 -1.55 -17.02
C LEU A 33 4.87 -0.06 -16.73
N TYR A 34 3.99 0.57 -15.97
CA TYR A 34 4.14 1.96 -15.54
C TYR A 34 5.15 2.13 -14.41
N THR A 35 5.39 1.08 -13.61
CA THR A 35 6.29 1.14 -12.45
C THR A 35 7.72 1.59 -12.79
N PRO A 36 8.38 1.05 -13.85
CA PRO A 36 9.71 1.51 -14.26
C PRO A 36 9.79 3.01 -14.54
N PHE A 37 8.72 3.65 -15.03
CA PHE A 37 8.73 5.08 -15.35
C PHE A 37 8.97 5.94 -14.09
N TRP A 38 8.11 5.82 -13.08
CA TRP A 38 8.22 6.66 -11.88
C TRP A 38 9.42 6.24 -11.00
N LEU A 39 9.78 4.95 -10.98
CA LEU A 39 11.00 4.49 -10.30
C LEU A 39 12.26 5.07 -10.94
N THR A 40 12.35 5.06 -12.27
CA THR A 40 13.49 5.65 -12.98
C THR A 40 13.55 7.15 -12.73
N LEU A 41 12.41 7.84 -12.78
CA LEU A 41 12.33 9.26 -12.47
C LEU A 41 12.83 9.57 -11.04
N CYS A 42 12.29 8.89 -10.03
CA CYS A 42 12.62 9.18 -8.63
C CYS A 42 14.00 8.64 -8.23
N LEU A 43 14.22 7.33 -8.37
CA LEU A 43 15.41 6.63 -7.87
C LEU A 43 16.54 6.53 -8.90
N GLY A 44 16.25 6.66 -10.20
CA GLY A 44 17.26 6.61 -11.26
C GLY A 44 17.80 7.98 -11.68
N ILE A 45 17.00 9.05 -11.51
CA ILE A 45 17.35 10.40 -11.97
C ILE A 45 17.41 11.38 -10.79
N VAL A 46 16.29 11.62 -10.09
CA VAL A 46 16.20 12.68 -9.06
C VAL A 46 17.15 12.41 -7.90
N VAL A 47 17.14 11.20 -7.32
CA VAL A 47 17.97 10.85 -6.17
C VAL A 47 19.46 10.78 -6.52
N PRO A 48 19.92 10.06 -7.56
CA PRO A 48 21.35 9.94 -7.86
C PRO A 48 22.00 11.25 -8.29
N LEU A 49 21.26 12.09 -9.03
CA LEU A 49 21.75 13.40 -9.47
C LEU A 49 21.52 14.51 -8.42
N LYS A 50 20.93 14.17 -7.27
CA LYS A 50 20.59 15.11 -6.18
C LYS A 50 19.80 16.34 -6.66
N LEU A 51 18.91 16.15 -7.65
CA LEU A 51 18.11 17.27 -8.17
C LEU A 51 17.19 17.88 -7.10
N TYR A 52 16.81 17.06 -6.12
CA TYR A 52 15.99 17.43 -4.97
C TYR A 52 16.58 18.56 -4.11
N GLU A 53 17.89 18.82 -4.18
CA GLU A 53 18.54 19.92 -3.45
C GLU A 53 18.11 21.31 -3.94
N ASN A 54 17.74 21.42 -5.22
CA ASN A 54 17.34 22.68 -5.84
C ASN A 54 15.82 22.81 -6.00
N PHE A 55 15.05 21.81 -5.54
CA PHE A 55 13.60 21.82 -5.68
C PHE A 55 12.96 22.78 -4.68
N THR A 56 12.05 23.61 -5.18
CA THR A 56 11.08 24.34 -4.37
C THR A 56 9.82 23.49 -4.20
N GLU A 57 8.83 24.03 -3.48
CA GLU A 57 7.55 23.37 -3.24
C GLU A 57 6.88 22.90 -4.54
N LEU A 58 7.02 23.69 -5.61
CA LEU A 58 6.40 23.38 -6.90
C LEU A 58 7.07 22.19 -7.59
N GLU A 59 8.40 22.11 -7.65
CA GLU A 59 9.10 20.97 -8.28
C GLU A 59 8.81 19.67 -7.54
N TYR A 60 8.74 19.70 -6.21
CA TYR A 60 8.31 18.54 -5.43
C TYR A 60 6.87 18.14 -5.76
N LEU A 61 5.94 19.08 -5.87
CA LEU A 61 4.56 18.74 -6.26
C LEU A 61 4.51 18.16 -7.68
N LEU A 62 5.21 18.77 -8.63
CA LEU A 62 5.26 18.32 -10.02
C LEU A 62 5.86 16.91 -10.13
N LEU A 63 6.90 16.59 -9.36
CA LEU A 63 7.45 15.23 -9.28
C LEU A 63 6.37 14.21 -8.86
N GLY A 64 5.60 14.54 -7.83
CA GLY A 64 4.48 13.72 -7.38
C GLY A 64 3.38 13.60 -8.45
N LEU A 65 2.99 14.70 -9.09
CA LEU A 65 1.93 14.73 -10.09
C LEU A 65 2.30 13.95 -11.36
N VAL A 66 3.51 14.15 -11.89
CA VAL A 66 4.02 13.42 -13.06
C VAL A 66 4.07 11.92 -12.80
N SER A 67 4.29 11.51 -11.55
CA SER A 67 4.26 10.11 -11.15
C SER A 67 2.82 9.60 -10.97
N ALA A 68 1.96 10.31 -10.25
CA ALA A 68 0.65 9.79 -9.86
C ALA A 68 -0.43 9.97 -10.93
N VAL A 69 -0.52 11.13 -11.57
CA VAL A 69 -1.61 11.47 -12.48
C VAL A 69 -1.73 10.51 -13.67
N PRO A 70 -0.63 10.10 -14.34
CA PRO A 70 -0.74 9.17 -15.45
C PRO A 70 -1.24 7.77 -15.02
N SER A 71 -0.93 7.34 -13.78
CA SER A 71 -1.44 6.07 -13.24
C SER A 71 -2.96 6.06 -13.07
N PHE A 72 -3.59 7.24 -13.02
CA PHE A 72 -5.04 7.40 -12.94
C PHE A 72 -5.66 7.67 -14.32
N LEU A 73 -5.09 8.60 -15.09
CA LEU A 73 -5.66 9.02 -16.37
C LEU A 73 -5.48 7.99 -17.48
N ILE A 74 -4.33 7.30 -17.55
CA ILE A 74 -4.10 6.35 -18.64
C ILE A 74 -5.09 5.18 -18.59
N PRO A 75 -5.39 4.54 -17.44
CA PRO A 75 -6.46 3.55 -17.34
C PRO A 75 -7.85 4.02 -17.75
N MET A 76 -8.12 5.32 -17.64
CA MET A 76 -9.41 5.90 -18.03
C MET A 76 -9.51 6.08 -19.54
N LEU A 77 -8.41 6.53 -20.16
CA LEU A 77 -8.34 6.90 -21.57
C LEU A 77 -8.02 5.70 -22.48
N LEU A 78 -7.08 4.84 -22.06
CA LEU A 78 -6.68 3.65 -22.80
C LEU A 78 -7.40 2.43 -22.23
N VAL A 79 -8.52 2.07 -22.85
CA VAL A 79 -9.40 1.01 -22.36
C VAL A 79 -8.92 -0.36 -22.83
N GLY A 80 -8.77 -1.30 -21.90
CA GLY A 80 -8.49 -2.71 -22.21
C GLY A 80 -9.56 -3.34 -23.09
N LYS A 81 -9.21 -4.38 -23.85
CA LYS A 81 -10.15 -5.06 -24.77
C LYS A 81 -11.43 -5.53 -24.06
N ALA A 82 -11.29 -6.05 -22.84
CA ALA A 82 -12.38 -6.52 -22.00
C ALA A 82 -13.34 -5.39 -21.54
N ASP A 83 -12.84 -4.15 -21.48
CA ASP A 83 -13.55 -3.02 -20.89
C ASP A 83 -14.15 -2.07 -21.93
N ARG A 84 -13.96 -2.35 -23.23
CA ARG A 84 -14.40 -1.48 -24.35
C ARG A 84 -15.89 -1.16 -24.30
N ASN A 85 -16.70 -2.13 -23.90
CA ASN A 85 -18.16 -2.01 -23.83
C ASN A 85 -18.67 -1.74 -22.41
N LEU A 86 -17.76 -1.56 -21.43
CA LEU A 86 -18.14 -1.27 -20.05
C LEU A 86 -18.18 0.24 -19.82
N HIS A 87 -19.18 0.68 -19.05
CA HIS A 87 -19.19 2.02 -18.52
C HIS A 87 -17.99 2.22 -17.60
N TRP A 88 -17.52 3.46 -17.51
CA TRP A 88 -16.32 3.79 -16.73
C TRP A 88 -16.40 3.32 -15.27
N LYS A 89 -17.56 3.44 -14.62
CA LYS A 89 -17.78 2.97 -13.24
C LYS A 89 -17.69 1.45 -13.05
N ASP A 90 -17.83 0.66 -14.12
CA ASP A 90 -17.88 -0.80 -14.07
C ASP A 90 -16.52 -1.45 -14.44
N ARG A 91 -15.47 -0.63 -14.60
CA ARG A 91 -14.10 -1.06 -14.89
C ARG A 91 -13.33 -1.35 -13.60
N TYR A 92 -12.13 -1.90 -13.71
CA TYR A 92 -11.26 -2.15 -12.56
C TYR A 92 -10.77 -0.86 -11.88
N TRP A 93 -11.09 -0.68 -10.60
CA TRP A 93 -10.85 0.55 -9.82
C TRP A 93 -9.83 0.40 -8.68
N ALA A 94 -8.72 -0.29 -8.94
CA ALA A 94 -7.59 -0.36 -8.00
C ALA A 94 -7.10 1.01 -7.51
N SER A 95 -7.01 2.00 -8.41
CA SER A 95 -6.53 3.34 -8.04
C SER A 95 -7.45 4.01 -7.02
N LEU A 96 -8.77 3.82 -7.09
CA LEU A 96 -9.69 4.36 -6.09
C LEU A 96 -9.42 3.76 -4.70
N TRP A 97 -9.25 2.44 -4.63
CA TRP A 97 -8.94 1.75 -3.37
C TRP A 97 -7.66 2.31 -2.74
N ILE A 98 -6.60 2.43 -3.55
CA ILE A 98 -5.29 2.92 -3.08
C ILE A 98 -5.36 4.40 -2.70
N VAL A 99 -6.05 5.25 -3.45
CA VAL A 99 -6.23 6.67 -3.09
C VAL A 99 -6.87 6.81 -1.72
N LEU A 100 -7.96 6.06 -1.45
CA LEU A 100 -8.65 6.15 -0.18
C LEU A 100 -7.78 5.62 0.97
N PHE A 101 -7.18 4.44 0.78
CA PHE A 101 -6.31 3.83 1.79
C PHE A 101 -5.08 4.68 2.08
N SER A 102 -4.38 5.17 1.05
CA SER A 102 -3.19 6.02 1.21
C SER A 102 -3.52 7.41 1.73
N TYR A 103 -4.69 7.97 1.40
CA TYR A 103 -5.16 9.22 1.99
C TYR A 103 -5.35 9.06 3.50
N VAL A 104 -6.00 7.97 3.94
CA VAL A 104 -6.16 7.73 5.38
C VAL A 104 -4.80 7.58 6.06
N GLY A 105 -3.87 6.86 5.43
CA GLY A 105 -2.53 6.69 6.00
C GLY A 105 -1.68 7.95 6.04
N ASN A 106 -1.74 8.79 5.02
CA ASN A 106 -0.98 10.05 5.01
C ASN A 106 -1.65 11.14 5.84
N TYR A 107 -2.98 11.16 5.98
CA TYR A 107 -3.69 12.22 6.69
C TYR A 107 -4.01 11.89 8.16
N PHE A 108 -4.56 10.71 8.45
CA PHE A 108 -5.01 10.37 9.81
C PHE A 108 -3.96 9.63 10.63
N TRP A 109 -3.03 8.91 9.99
CA TRP A 109 -2.00 8.14 10.72
C TRP A 109 -0.72 8.93 11.01
N THR A 110 -0.72 10.24 10.77
CA THR A 110 0.41 11.15 11.03
C THR A 110 0.88 11.09 12.47
N HIS A 111 -0.03 10.93 13.44
CA HIS A 111 0.33 10.76 14.84
C HIS A 111 1.20 9.52 15.06
N TYR A 112 0.86 8.38 14.44
CA TYR A 112 1.68 7.18 14.52
C TYR A 112 3.05 7.40 13.86
N PHE A 113 3.05 8.05 12.71
CA PHE A 113 4.26 8.28 11.94
C PHE A 113 5.23 9.25 12.63
N PHE A 114 4.76 10.39 13.13
CA PHE A 114 5.60 11.41 13.75
C PHE A 114 5.89 11.13 15.22
N THR A 115 4.95 10.56 15.96
CA THR A 115 5.10 10.38 17.43
C THR A 115 5.56 8.98 17.80
N ILE A 116 5.04 7.94 17.13
CA ILE A 116 5.40 6.54 17.45
C ILE A 116 6.71 6.16 16.77
N LEU A 117 6.88 6.50 15.50
CA LEU A 117 8.12 6.19 14.75
C LEU A 117 9.20 7.29 14.86
N GLY A 118 8.84 8.51 15.26
CA GLY A 118 9.78 9.63 15.32
C GLY A 118 10.30 10.06 13.95
N ALA A 119 9.48 9.92 12.91
CA ALA A 119 9.82 10.38 11.57
C ALA A 119 9.57 11.89 11.42
N SER A 120 10.22 12.56 10.47
CA SER A 120 9.89 13.94 10.11
C SER A 120 10.30 14.29 8.67
N TYR A 121 9.55 15.20 8.06
CA TYR A 121 9.84 15.74 6.73
C TYR A 121 10.32 17.19 6.84
N THR A 122 11.45 17.51 6.19
CA THR A 122 12.05 18.84 6.29
C THR A 122 12.21 19.55 4.94
N PHE A 123 11.92 18.88 3.81
CA PHE A 123 12.02 19.49 2.48
C PHE A 123 10.90 20.50 2.20
N PRO A 124 11.12 21.49 1.31
CA PRO A 124 10.10 22.44 0.88
C PRO A 124 8.89 21.71 0.28
N SER A 125 7.71 21.97 0.83
CA SER A 125 6.48 21.40 0.29
C SER A 125 5.25 22.15 0.76
N TRP A 126 4.21 22.18 -0.06
CA TRP A 126 2.86 22.35 0.48
C TRP A 126 2.52 21.14 1.36
N ARG A 127 1.91 21.37 2.52
CA ARG A 127 1.62 20.31 3.51
C ARG A 127 0.16 20.25 3.88
N MET A 128 -0.28 19.06 4.26
CA MET A 128 -1.57 18.78 4.84
C MET A 128 -1.36 17.89 6.06
N ASN A 129 -1.74 18.37 7.24
CA ASN A 129 -1.44 17.72 8.53
C ASN A 129 0.08 17.39 8.69
N ASP A 130 0.93 18.37 8.37
CA ASP A 130 2.39 18.28 8.34
C ASP A 130 2.99 17.26 7.35
N VAL A 131 2.17 16.60 6.54
CA VAL A 131 2.62 15.69 5.50
C VAL A 131 2.71 16.42 4.14
N PRO A 132 3.85 16.37 3.44
CA PRO A 132 4.02 16.95 2.10
C PRO A 132 3.04 16.37 1.08
N HIS A 133 2.41 17.21 0.24
CA HIS A 133 1.48 16.71 -0.81
C HIS A 133 2.15 15.72 -1.77
N THR A 134 3.45 15.88 -2.02
CA THR A 134 4.24 14.95 -2.84
C THR A 134 4.24 13.53 -2.28
N THR A 135 4.24 13.34 -0.96
CA THR A 135 4.22 11.98 -0.39
C THR A 135 2.87 11.33 -0.62
N PHE A 136 1.74 12.03 -0.49
CA PHE A 136 0.42 11.48 -0.85
C PHE A 136 0.40 10.93 -2.30
N LEU A 137 0.99 11.69 -3.23
CA LEU A 137 1.05 11.32 -4.65
C LEU A 137 2.01 10.15 -4.91
N LEU A 138 3.22 10.18 -4.31
CA LEU A 138 4.18 9.09 -4.48
C LEU A 138 3.74 7.80 -3.77
N THR A 139 3.11 7.90 -2.59
CA THR A 139 2.52 6.75 -1.91
C THR A 139 1.50 6.05 -2.81
N HIS A 140 0.71 6.80 -3.58
CA HIS A 140 -0.27 6.21 -4.50
C HIS A 140 0.37 5.24 -5.50
N VAL A 141 1.44 5.66 -6.20
CA VAL A 141 2.10 4.80 -7.19
C VAL A 141 2.93 3.70 -6.58
N CYS A 142 3.59 3.96 -5.44
CA CYS A 142 4.30 2.95 -4.68
C CYS A 142 3.33 1.85 -4.23
N PHE A 143 2.19 2.23 -3.65
CA PHE A 143 1.21 1.27 -3.14
C PHE A 143 0.56 0.50 -4.29
N LEU A 144 0.24 1.12 -5.42
CA LEU A 144 -0.23 0.37 -6.60
C LEU A 144 0.76 -0.73 -6.99
N PHE A 145 2.05 -0.42 -7.05
CA PHE A 145 3.09 -1.41 -7.33
C PHE A 145 3.14 -2.51 -6.27
N TYR A 146 3.22 -2.16 -4.99
CA TYR A 146 3.35 -3.13 -3.89
C TYR A 146 2.15 -4.09 -3.85
N HIS A 147 0.94 -3.55 -4.01
CA HIS A 147 -0.26 -4.36 -3.92
C HIS A 147 -0.45 -5.23 -5.16
N VAL A 148 -0.11 -4.75 -6.37
CA VAL A 148 -0.12 -5.60 -7.57
C VAL A 148 0.94 -6.71 -7.45
N ALA A 149 2.16 -6.40 -7.00
CA ALA A 149 3.19 -7.41 -6.74
C ALA A 149 2.73 -8.43 -5.68
N SER A 150 2.06 -7.97 -4.61
CA SER A 150 1.47 -8.85 -3.60
C SER A 150 0.42 -9.79 -4.19
N ASN A 151 -0.48 -9.30 -5.04
CA ASN A 151 -1.49 -10.12 -5.71
C ASN A 151 -0.85 -11.24 -6.53
N MET A 152 0.18 -10.91 -7.32
CA MET A 152 0.90 -11.88 -8.13
C MET A 152 1.49 -13.02 -7.29
N THR A 153 2.17 -12.66 -6.18
CA THR A 153 2.81 -13.66 -5.31
C THR A 153 1.81 -14.47 -4.50
N LEU A 154 0.73 -13.86 -4.00
CA LEU A 154 -0.33 -14.56 -3.28
C LEU A 154 -1.08 -15.54 -4.18
N ARG A 155 -1.35 -15.17 -5.44
CA ARG A 155 -1.98 -16.08 -6.41
C ARG A 155 -1.06 -17.26 -6.72
N ARG A 156 0.24 -17.02 -6.90
CA ARG A 156 1.24 -18.07 -7.09
C ARG A 156 1.33 -19.02 -5.88
N LEU A 157 1.33 -18.46 -4.67
CA LEU A 157 1.40 -19.23 -3.42
C LEU A 157 0.17 -20.11 -3.22
N ARG A 158 -1.03 -19.56 -3.44
CA ARG A 158 -2.29 -20.31 -3.36
C ARG A 158 -2.33 -21.46 -4.34
N HIS A 159 -1.79 -21.28 -5.55
CA HIS A 159 -1.65 -22.37 -6.51
C HIS A 159 -0.65 -23.43 -6.04
N PHE A 160 0.53 -23.02 -5.57
CA PHE A 160 1.56 -23.95 -5.09
C PHE A 160 1.12 -24.79 -3.88
N THR A 161 0.26 -24.22 -3.04
CA THR A 161 -0.24 -24.86 -1.81
C THR A 161 -1.62 -25.49 -1.98
N ALA A 162 -2.20 -25.53 -3.19
CA ALA A 162 -3.59 -25.92 -3.42
C ALA A 162 -3.92 -27.34 -2.91
N ASP A 163 -2.98 -28.27 -3.05
CA ASP A 163 -3.13 -29.68 -2.67
C ASP A 163 -2.78 -29.96 -1.19
N LEU A 164 -2.36 -28.94 -0.43
CA LEU A 164 -2.01 -29.08 0.98
C LEU A 164 -3.24 -28.96 1.90
N PRO A 165 -3.18 -29.55 3.12
CA PRO A 165 -4.20 -29.35 4.14
C PRO A 165 -4.50 -27.87 4.40
N GLU A 166 -5.76 -27.56 4.70
CA GLU A 166 -6.24 -26.19 4.90
C GLU A 166 -5.42 -25.40 5.93
N THR A 167 -5.07 -26.03 7.07
CA THR A 167 -4.24 -25.39 8.10
C THR A 167 -2.87 -24.95 7.57
N ILE A 168 -2.24 -25.78 6.73
CA ILE A 168 -0.94 -25.48 6.14
C ILE A 168 -1.08 -24.36 5.11
N ARG A 169 -2.16 -24.34 4.32
CA ARG A 169 -2.46 -23.25 3.37
C ARG A 169 -2.60 -21.91 4.09
N TRP A 170 -3.42 -21.86 5.14
CA TRP A 170 -3.60 -20.65 5.95
C TRP A 170 -2.30 -20.20 6.62
N ALA A 171 -1.56 -21.11 7.24
CA ALA A 171 -0.29 -20.79 7.88
C ALA A 171 0.74 -20.25 6.88
N THR A 172 0.83 -20.87 5.69
CA THR A 172 1.76 -20.46 4.65
C THR A 172 1.38 -19.10 4.06
N GLU A 173 0.09 -18.85 3.80
CA GLU A 173 -0.39 -17.56 3.30
C GLU A 173 -0.16 -16.44 4.33
N ALA A 174 -0.47 -16.68 5.60
CA ALA A 174 -0.21 -15.73 6.68
C ALA A 174 1.29 -15.43 6.82
N ALA A 175 2.14 -16.46 6.82
CA ALA A 175 3.59 -16.30 6.90
C ALA A 175 4.13 -15.51 5.70
N TRP A 176 3.62 -15.75 4.50
CA TRP A 176 4.02 -15.00 3.30
C TRP A 176 3.59 -13.54 3.36
N ILE A 177 2.35 -13.25 3.78
CA ILE A 177 1.87 -11.88 3.95
C ILE A 177 2.75 -11.14 4.96
N LEU A 178 3.06 -11.75 6.11
CA LEU A 178 3.95 -11.16 7.12
C LEU A 178 5.34 -10.88 6.56
N ALA A 179 5.95 -11.88 5.90
CA ALA A 179 7.29 -11.76 5.35
C ALA A 179 7.37 -10.69 4.24
N LEU A 180 6.42 -10.69 3.30
CA LEU A 180 6.37 -9.73 2.20
C LEU A 180 6.10 -8.31 2.72
N SER A 181 5.18 -8.16 3.67
CA SER A 181 4.85 -6.87 4.29
C SER A 181 6.05 -6.25 4.97
N TYR A 182 6.76 -7.04 5.79
CA TYR A 182 7.99 -6.60 6.44
C TYR A 182 9.08 -6.27 5.43
N PHE A 183 9.27 -7.12 4.42
CA PHE A 183 10.25 -6.89 3.37
C PHE A 183 10.03 -5.58 2.61
N ILE A 184 8.78 -5.29 2.20
CA ILE A 184 8.44 -4.04 1.52
C ILE A 184 8.64 -2.83 2.43
N ALA A 185 8.13 -2.87 3.66
CA ALA A 185 8.29 -1.79 4.63
C ALA A 185 9.77 -1.48 4.93
N TYR A 186 10.59 -2.53 5.06
CA TYR A 186 12.03 -2.41 5.27
C TYR A 186 12.74 -1.84 4.04
N LEU A 187 12.42 -2.33 2.83
CA LEU A 187 12.98 -1.81 1.59
C LEU A 187 12.64 -0.34 1.36
N GLU A 188 11.41 0.08 1.67
CA GLU A 188 11.03 1.49 1.57
C GLU A 188 11.82 2.35 2.56
N THR A 189 11.97 1.88 3.81
CA THR A 189 12.78 2.56 4.83
C THR A 189 14.24 2.69 4.36
N LEU A 190 14.81 1.64 3.77
CA LEU A 190 16.15 1.66 3.20
C LEU A 190 16.26 2.58 1.97
N ALA A 191 15.29 2.56 1.07
CA ALA A 191 15.31 3.35 -0.16
C ALA A 191 15.34 4.86 0.15
N ILE A 192 14.62 5.28 1.20
CA ILE A 192 14.55 6.69 1.60
C ILE A 192 15.65 7.07 2.61
N SER A 193 16.39 6.09 3.16
CA SER A 193 17.45 6.35 4.16
C SER A 193 18.53 7.36 3.72
N ASN A 194 18.77 7.44 2.41
CA ASN A 194 19.75 8.34 1.80
C ASN A 194 19.17 9.73 1.46
N PHE A 195 17.86 9.93 1.61
CA PHE A 195 17.23 11.23 1.39
C PHE A 195 17.33 12.07 2.68
N PRO A 196 18.12 13.16 2.70
CA PRO A 196 18.45 13.87 3.93
C PRO A 196 17.26 14.60 4.55
N TYR A 197 16.21 14.84 3.77
CA TYR A 197 15.03 15.59 4.18
C TYR A 197 13.87 14.73 4.71
N TYR A 198 14.12 13.43 4.89
CA TYR A 198 13.27 12.52 5.64
C TYR A 198 14.09 11.85 6.73
N SER A 199 13.88 12.28 7.98
CA SER A 199 14.72 11.89 9.10
C SER A 199 13.94 11.08 10.13
N PHE A 200 14.67 10.21 10.82
CA PHE A 200 14.18 9.46 11.97
C PHE A 200 15.03 9.84 13.18
N VAL A 201 14.38 10.00 14.34
CA VAL A 201 15.09 10.24 15.61
C VAL A 201 16.05 9.09 15.94
N ASP A 202 15.60 7.84 15.77
CA ASP A 202 16.42 6.65 15.93
C ASP A 202 16.28 5.73 14.71
N ARG A 203 17.31 5.75 13.85
CA ARG A 203 17.34 4.94 12.62
C ARG A 203 17.43 3.44 12.90
N ASP A 204 18.17 3.04 13.93
CA ASP A 204 18.36 1.62 14.25
C ASP A 204 17.06 0.99 14.75
N SER A 205 16.33 1.72 15.60
CA SER A 205 14.99 1.32 16.04
C SER A 205 13.99 1.35 14.89
N MET A 206 14.09 2.34 13.99
CA MET A 206 13.25 2.39 12.79
C MET A 206 13.45 1.15 11.90
N TYR A 207 14.68 0.72 11.63
CA TYR A 207 14.94 -0.46 10.80
C TYR A 207 14.49 -1.78 11.41
N LYS A 208 14.55 -1.93 12.73
CA LYS A 208 14.21 -3.18 13.43
C LYS A 208 12.72 -3.27 13.75
N VAL A 209 12.19 -2.25 14.42
CA VAL A 209 10.84 -2.24 14.99
C VAL A 209 9.92 -1.33 14.19
N GLY A 210 10.42 -0.18 13.73
CA GLY A 210 9.62 0.75 12.93
C GLY A 210 9.16 0.16 11.60
N SER A 211 10.00 -0.62 10.90
CA SER A 211 9.61 -1.33 9.69
C SER A 211 8.54 -2.39 9.97
N LEU A 212 8.56 -3.06 11.13
CA LEU A 212 7.48 -3.98 11.53
C LEU A 212 6.17 -3.23 11.83
N PHE A 213 6.24 -2.10 12.52
CA PHE A 213 5.09 -1.24 12.76
C PHE A 213 4.49 -0.75 11.43
N TYR A 214 5.32 -0.30 10.50
CA TYR A 214 4.87 0.11 9.18
C TYR A 214 4.32 -1.06 8.35
N ALA A 215 4.89 -2.26 8.49
CA ALA A 215 4.40 -3.47 7.83
C ALA A 215 2.93 -3.81 8.17
N ILE A 216 2.39 -3.34 9.31
CA ILE A 216 0.97 -3.50 9.67
C ILE A 216 0.04 -3.00 8.56
N TYR A 217 0.45 -1.95 7.85
CA TYR A 217 -0.32 -1.39 6.74
C TYR A 217 -0.56 -2.48 5.69
N PHE A 218 0.52 -3.15 5.31
CA PHE A 218 0.57 -4.18 4.27
C PHE A 218 0.02 -5.53 4.72
N ILE A 219 0.20 -5.89 5.99
CA ILE A 219 -0.36 -7.12 6.58
C ILE A 219 -1.87 -7.19 6.36
N VAL A 220 -2.54 -6.04 6.50
CA VAL A 220 -3.98 -5.91 6.26
C VAL A 220 -4.27 -5.62 4.79
N SER A 221 -3.57 -4.66 4.18
CA SER A 221 -3.96 -4.14 2.87
C SER A 221 -3.73 -5.12 1.73
N PHE A 222 -2.69 -5.96 1.77
CA PHE A 222 -2.42 -6.95 0.72
C PHE A 222 -3.56 -7.96 0.53
N PRO A 223 -3.98 -8.73 1.55
CA PRO A 223 -5.09 -9.66 1.38
C PRO A 223 -6.39 -8.94 1.03
N MET A 224 -6.62 -7.71 1.52
CA MET A 224 -7.84 -6.95 1.27
C MET A 224 -7.90 -6.45 -0.19
N PHE A 225 -6.83 -5.86 -0.70
CA PHE A 225 -6.72 -5.40 -2.09
C PHE A 225 -6.82 -6.56 -3.09
N LEU A 226 -6.34 -7.74 -2.73
CA LEU A 226 -6.45 -8.92 -3.59
C LEU A 226 -7.90 -9.26 -3.94
N ARG A 227 -8.92 -8.97 -3.11
CA ARG A 227 -10.31 -9.36 -3.47
C ARG A 227 -10.93 -8.56 -4.59
N ILE A 228 -10.45 -7.34 -4.86
CA ILE A 228 -11.07 -6.43 -5.84
C ILE A 228 -11.11 -7.15 -7.20
N ASP A 229 -12.32 -7.38 -7.72
CA ASP A 229 -12.57 -8.03 -9.02
C ASP A 229 -11.81 -9.35 -9.27
N GLU A 230 -11.45 -10.07 -8.21
CA GLU A 230 -10.62 -11.28 -8.31
C GLU A 230 -11.42 -12.51 -8.76
N LYS A 231 -12.63 -12.67 -8.21
CA LYS A 231 -13.48 -13.82 -8.51
C LYS A 231 -14.25 -13.55 -9.80
N PRO A 232 -14.17 -14.43 -10.82
CA PRO A 232 -14.99 -14.31 -12.02
C PRO A 232 -16.48 -14.26 -11.66
N GLY A 233 -17.19 -13.26 -12.21
CA GLY A 233 -18.62 -13.06 -11.95
C GLY A 233 -18.96 -12.22 -10.69
N ASP A 234 -18.02 -11.99 -9.77
CA ASP A 234 -18.21 -11.08 -8.63
C ASP A 234 -17.63 -9.70 -8.95
N LYS A 235 -18.40 -8.87 -9.66
CA LYS A 235 -17.98 -7.51 -10.01
C LYS A 235 -18.12 -6.57 -8.82
N TRP A 236 -17.12 -5.71 -8.62
CA TRP A 236 -17.12 -4.69 -7.58
C TRP A 236 -17.54 -3.35 -8.17
N ASP A 237 -18.53 -2.70 -7.55
CA ASP A 237 -18.86 -1.32 -7.84
C ASP A 237 -17.97 -0.35 -7.04
N LEU A 238 -17.99 0.93 -7.44
CA LEU A 238 -17.20 1.98 -6.79
C LEU A 238 -17.47 2.08 -5.29
N ALA A 239 -18.72 1.90 -4.87
CA ALA A 239 -19.12 1.98 -3.47
C ALA A 239 -18.49 0.85 -2.66
N ARG A 240 -18.54 -0.39 -3.14
CA ARG A 240 -17.89 -1.54 -2.50
C ARG A 240 -16.38 -1.36 -2.43
N VAL A 241 -15.74 -0.87 -3.50
CA VAL A 241 -14.29 -0.57 -3.50
C VAL A 241 -13.96 0.45 -2.42
N ALA A 242 -14.75 1.53 -2.33
CA ALA A 242 -14.51 2.59 -1.35
C ALA A 242 -14.72 2.14 0.10
N VAL A 243 -15.82 1.43 0.37
CA VAL A 243 -16.13 0.91 1.70
C VAL A 243 -15.09 -0.12 2.14
N ASP A 244 -14.64 -1.00 1.23
CA ASP A 244 -13.60 -1.98 1.54
C ASP A 244 -12.25 -1.31 1.84
N ALA A 245 -11.86 -0.27 1.11
CA ALA A 245 -10.63 0.50 1.39
C ALA A 245 -10.69 1.20 2.76
N LEU A 246 -11.84 1.78 3.11
CA LEU A 246 -12.05 2.43 4.41
C LEU A 246 -12.09 1.40 5.55
N GLY A 247 -12.70 0.23 5.36
CA GLY A 247 -12.64 -0.89 6.31
C GLY A 247 -11.22 -1.43 6.47
N ALA A 248 -10.51 -1.58 5.35
CA ALA A 248 -9.06 -1.57 5.17
C ALA A 248 -8.31 -0.77 6.23
N ALA A 249 -8.48 0.53 6.09
CA ALA A 249 -7.81 1.53 6.88
C ALA A 249 -8.26 1.49 8.35
N MET A 250 -9.54 1.26 8.64
CA MET A 250 -10.01 1.18 10.03
C MET A 250 -9.37 0.00 10.77
N LEU A 251 -9.26 -1.17 10.12
CA LEU A 251 -8.60 -2.33 10.72
C LEU A 251 -7.12 -2.07 11.00
N VAL A 252 -6.39 -1.45 10.06
CA VAL A 252 -5.01 -0.99 10.30
C VAL A 252 -4.98 -0.04 11.50
N THR A 253 -5.86 0.96 11.51
CA THR A 253 -5.95 1.95 12.61
C THR A 253 -6.09 1.27 13.96
N ILE A 254 -6.98 0.27 14.09
CA ILE A 254 -7.17 -0.48 15.33
C ILE A 254 -5.87 -1.17 15.75
N ILE A 255 -5.17 -1.84 14.83
CA ILE A 255 -3.92 -2.56 15.14
C ILE A 255 -2.80 -1.57 15.54
N LEU A 256 -2.68 -0.44 14.84
CA LEU A 256 -1.73 0.63 15.20
C LEU A 256 -2.05 1.22 16.58
N ASP A 257 -3.33 1.39 16.91
CA ASP A 257 -3.78 1.91 18.21
C ASP A 257 -3.47 0.92 19.34
N LEU A 258 -3.70 -0.37 19.11
CA LEU A 258 -3.31 -1.42 20.05
C LEU A 258 -1.80 -1.42 20.27
N TRP A 259 -1.00 -1.31 19.22
CA TRP A 259 0.45 -1.18 19.35
C TRP A 259 0.81 0.06 20.18
N ARG A 260 0.22 1.22 19.88
CA ARG A 260 0.44 2.46 20.62
C ARG A 260 0.13 2.28 22.12
N ILE A 261 -0.99 1.64 22.45
CA ILE A 261 -1.44 1.50 23.84
C ILE A 261 -0.59 0.48 24.61
N PHE A 262 -0.23 -0.65 24.00
CA PHE A 262 0.42 -1.76 24.71
C PHE A 262 1.95 -1.74 24.63
N LEU A 263 2.52 -1.25 23.52
CA LEU A 263 3.97 -1.25 23.28
C LEU A 263 4.55 0.17 23.33
N GLY A 264 3.78 1.18 22.92
CA GLY A 264 4.22 2.58 22.93
C GLY A 264 5.12 2.96 21.75
N PRO A 265 5.71 4.16 21.77
CA PRO A 265 6.64 4.64 20.75
C PRO A 265 7.97 3.90 20.79
N ILE A 266 8.62 3.81 19.63
CA ILE A 266 9.96 3.24 19.50
C ILE A 266 11.07 4.28 19.76
N VAL A 267 10.67 5.53 20.03
CA VAL A 267 11.56 6.65 20.31
C VAL A 267 11.25 7.24 21.69
N PRO A 268 12.23 7.85 22.38
CA PRO A 268 11.99 8.50 23.66
C PRO A 268 10.98 9.64 23.52
N ILE A 269 9.89 9.61 24.29
CA ILE A 269 8.94 10.74 24.37
C ILE A 269 9.55 11.80 25.28
N PRO A 270 9.68 13.07 24.85
CA PRO A 270 10.03 14.17 25.75
C PRO A 270 9.05 14.23 26.94
N ASP A 271 9.55 14.37 28.16
CA ASP A 271 8.75 14.29 29.40
C ASP A 271 7.50 15.19 29.40
N ALA A 272 7.54 16.32 28.69
CA ALA A 272 6.42 17.25 28.55
C ALA A 272 5.20 16.72 27.74
N LYS A 273 5.35 15.59 27.03
CA LYS A 273 4.27 14.94 26.24
C LYS A 273 3.87 13.57 26.79
N GLN A 274 4.44 13.15 27.93
CA GLN A 274 4.03 11.91 28.58
C GLN A 274 2.65 12.11 29.21
N CYS A 275 1.61 11.52 28.62
CA CYS A 275 0.33 11.37 29.33
C CYS A 275 0.57 10.48 30.55
N PRO A 276 0.15 10.88 31.76
CA PRO A 276 0.33 10.09 32.98
C PRO A 276 -0.47 8.78 33.00
N GLN A 277 -1.28 8.50 31.97
CA GLN A 277 -2.07 7.28 31.84
C GLN A 277 -1.58 6.48 30.63
N SER A 278 -0.69 5.51 30.88
CA SER A 278 -0.52 4.38 29.98
C SER A 278 -1.66 3.38 30.23
N GLY A 279 -2.38 2.99 29.17
CA GLY A 279 -3.50 2.04 29.24
C GLY A 279 -4.80 2.56 28.62
N LEU A 280 -5.84 1.73 28.68
CA LEU A 280 -7.18 2.13 28.20
C LEU A 280 -7.78 3.17 29.16
N PRO A 281 -8.50 4.19 28.68
CA PRO A 281 -9.00 5.28 29.52
C PRO A 281 -9.91 4.82 30.67
N TRP A 282 -10.58 3.67 30.52
CA TRP A 282 -11.44 3.09 31.56
C TRP A 282 -10.70 2.21 32.58
N PHE A 283 -9.43 1.88 32.34
CA PHE A 283 -8.54 1.25 33.34
C PHE A 283 -7.68 2.31 34.02
N SER A 284 -8.32 3.41 34.46
CA SER A 284 -7.69 4.34 35.38
C SER A 284 -7.40 3.59 36.69
N ARG A 285 -6.15 3.18 36.90
CA ARG A 285 -5.68 2.76 38.22
C ARG A 285 -5.86 3.98 39.12
N HIS A 286 -6.85 3.95 40.00
CA HIS A 286 -6.88 4.86 41.14
C HIS A 286 -5.62 4.57 41.97
N ALA A 287 -4.54 5.30 41.67
CA ALA A 287 -3.39 5.34 42.54
C ALA A 287 -3.88 5.97 43.84
N ASN A 288 -4.13 5.13 44.84
CA ASN A 288 -4.40 5.57 46.20
C ASN A 288 -3.29 6.51 46.62
N LEU A 289 -3.65 7.77 46.86
CA LEU A 289 -2.84 8.71 47.62
C LEU A 289 -2.77 8.17 49.05
N THR A 290 -1.59 7.71 49.45
CA THR A 290 -1.15 7.59 50.84
C THR A 290 0.22 8.23 50.96
#